data_AF-C0XL62-F1
#
_entry.id   AF-C0XL62-F1
#
_cell.length_a   1.000
_cell.length_b   1.000
_cell.length_c   1.000
_cell.angle_alpha   90.00
_cell.angle_beta   90.00
_cell.angle_gamma   90.00
#
_symmetry.space_group_name_H-M   'P 1'
#
loop_
_entity.id
_entity.type
_entity.pdbx_description
1 polymer ?
#
loop_
_entity_poly.entity_id
_entity_poly.type
_entity_poly.pdbx_seq_one_letter_code
_entity_poly.pdbx_strand_id
1 'polypeptide(L)'
;MAIGGVIMDIVSPKVLGSATTVVFDGVIAGMRKVNAGMTVRSFPIDFKKIVSILMIVVVLYVLSGIFQLVQQVVMTRISQSIVYQMRKDLKAKITRLPVSFYDGHSKGDILSRAVNDMDNINTMLQSSLTQLITSFFMFFGVLFMMLTISWKLTLLALLTLPLSILVVSFFAPKSQTFFRAQQHELGVLNGQVRVV
;
A
#
# COMPACT_ATOMS: atom_id res chain seq x y z
N MET A 1 -13.79 -7.02 -5.00
CA MET A 1 -13.74 -5.98 -3.95
C MET A 1 -12.41 -5.24 -3.97
N ALA A 2 -11.27 -5.89 -3.72
CA ALA A 2 -9.93 -5.26 -3.76
C ALA A 2 -9.67 -4.46 -5.05
N ILE A 3 -9.91 -5.09 -6.21
CA ILE A 3 -9.71 -4.46 -7.52
C ILE A 3 -10.63 -3.25 -7.74
N GLY A 4 -11.87 -3.31 -7.23
CA GLY A 4 -12.85 -2.23 -7.37
C GLY A 4 -12.42 -0.96 -6.62
N GLY A 5 -11.95 -1.10 -5.38
CA GLY A 5 -11.40 0.03 -4.62
C GLY A 5 -10.15 0.61 -5.27
N VAL A 6 -9.23 -0.24 -5.71
CA VAL A 6 -8.01 0.19 -6.42
C VAL A 6 -8.35 0.97 -7.70
N ILE A 7 -9.30 0.52 -8.52
CA ILE A 7 -9.72 1.25 -9.73
C ILE A 7 -10.26 2.64 -9.38
N MET A 8 -11.09 2.74 -8.33
CA MET A 8 -11.65 4.02 -7.88
C MET A 8 -10.55 4.99 -7.44
N ASP A 9 -9.54 4.51 -6.70
CA ASP A 9 -8.40 5.32 -6.27
C ASP A 9 -7.56 5.81 -7.47
N ILE A 10 -7.44 4.99 -8.52
CA ILE A 10 -6.68 5.34 -9.73
C ILE A 10 -7.45 6.35 -10.60
N VAL A 11 -8.78 6.26 -10.66
CA VAL A 11 -9.61 7.16 -11.48
C VAL A 11 -9.77 8.54 -10.83
N SER A 12 -9.76 8.60 -9.51
CA SER A 12 -10.02 9.84 -8.74
C SER A 12 -9.10 11.03 -9.12
N PRO A 13 -7.77 10.89 -9.27
CA PRO A 13 -6.89 11.98 -9.71
C PRO A 13 -7.25 12.57 -11.08
N LYS A 14 -7.71 11.72 -12.03
CA LYS A 14 -8.14 12.19 -13.35
C LYS A 14 -9.41 13.03 -13.24
N VAL A 15 -10.35 12.62 -12.41
CA VAL A 15 -11.58 13.37 -12.13
C VAL A 15 -11.25 14.69 -11.42
N LEU A 16 -10.36 14.66 -10.42
CA LEU A 16 -9.90 15.87 -9.74
C LEU A 16 -9.18 16.84 -10.69
N GLY A 17 -8.41 16.33 -11.66
CA GLY A 17 -7.79 17.13 -12.72
C GLY A 17 -8.81 17.91 -13.56
N SER A 18 -10.04 17.42 -13.73
CA SER A 18 -11.07 18.18 -14.44
C SER A 18 -11.50 19.44 -13.67
N ALA A 19 -11.47 19.42 -12.33
CA ALA A 19 -11.75 20.61 -11.52
C ALA A 19 -10.66 21.67 -11.69
N THR A 20 -9.37 21.26 -11.75
CA THR A 20 -8.28 22.20 -12.01
C THR A 20 -8.35 22.77 -13.41
N THR A 21 -8.78 21.99 -14.42
CA THR A 21 -9.06 22.50 -15.77
C THR A 21 -10.16 23.58 -15.76
N VAL A 22 -11.28 23.34 -15.07
CA VAL A 22 -12.37 24.34 -14.98
C VAL A 22 -11.90 25.64 -14.33
N VAL A 23 -11.10 25.56 -13.26
CA VAL A 23 -10.50 26.75 -12.63
C VAL A 23 -9.54 27.44 -13.59
N PHE A 24 -8.63 26.69 -14.22
CA PHE A 24 -7.63 27.21 -15.14
C PHE A 24 -8.28 27.95 -16.33
N ASP A 25 -9.27 27.33 -16.97
CA ASP A 25 -10.01 27.91 -18.09
C ASP A 25 -10.75 29.19 -17.68
N GLY A 26 -11.40 29.18 -16.50
CA GLY A 26 -12.09 30.36 -15.97
C GLY A 26 -11.14 31.52 -15.66
N VAL A 27 -9.95 31.22 -15.13
CA VAL A 27 -8.90 32.21 -14.84
C VAL A 27 -8.34 32.81 -16.13
N ILE A 28 -7.95 31.98 -17.10
CA ILE A 28 -7.40 32.43 -18.38
C ILE A 28 -8.44 33.24 -19.17
N ALA A 29 -9.71 32.82 -19.16
CA ALA A 29 -10.80 33.56 -19.80
C ALA A 29 -10.99 34.94 -19.14
N GLY A 30 -10.88 35.04 -17.81
CA GLY A 30 -10.92 36.31 -17.11
C GLY A 30 -9.73 37.21 -17.44
N MET A 31 -8.50 36.67 -17.46
CA MET A 31 -7.29 37.42 -17.84
C MET A 31 -7.38 37.95 -19.27
N ARG A 32 -7.90 37.17 -20.23
CA ARG A 32 -8.13 37.63 -21.60
C ARG A 32 -9.09 38.82 -21.66
N LYS A 33 -10.14 38.84 -20.82
CA LYS A 33 -11.09 39.97 -20.74
C LYS A 33 -10.46 41.21 -20.13
N VAL A 34 -9.61 41.05 -19.11
CA VAL A 34 -8.82 42.17 -18.54
C VAL A 34 -7.86 42.74 -19.57
N ASN A 35 -7.12 41.89 -20.28
CA ASN A 35 -6.18 42.33 -21.33
C ASN A 35 -6.89 42.99 -22.53
N ALA A 36 -8.16 42.65 -22.77
CA ALA A 36 -9.01 43.30 -23.76
C ALA A 36 -9.62 44.64 -23.28
N GLY A 37 -9.22 45.16 -22.13
CA GLY A 37 -9.68 46.45 -21.58
C GLY A 37 -11.05 46.41 -20.91
N MET A 38 -11.64 45.23 -20.68
CA MET A 38 -12.93 45.11 -19.98
C MET A 38 -12.72 45.12 -18.46
N THR A 39 -13.54 45.88 -17.73
CA THR A 39 -13.58 45.80 -16.25
C THR A 39 -14.19 44.48 -15.80
N VAL A 40 -13.33 43.51 -15.46
CA VAL A 40 -13.76 42.20 -14.94
C VAL A 40 -14.01 42.32 -13.44
N ARG A 41 -15.29 42.34 -13.03
CA ARG A 41 -15.66 42.34 -11.60
C ARG A 41 -15.55 40.96 -10.94
N SER A 42 -15.61 39.88 -11.71
CA SER A 42 -15.42 38.51 -11.23
C SER A 42 -14.95 37.61 -12.37
N PHE A 43 -14.03 36.69 -12.07
CA PHE A 43 -13.57 35.69 -13.04
C PHE A 43 -14.72 34.76 -13.41
N PRO A 44 -14.89 34.38 -14.70
CA PRO A 44 -15.94 33.49 -15.16
C PRO A 44 -15.63 32.02 -14.79
N ILE A 45 -15.53 31.72 -13.50
CA ILE A 45 -15.27 30.37 -12.96
C ILE A 45 -16.62 29.72 -12.63
N ASP A 46 -16.86 28.53 -13.17
CA ASP A 46 -18.07 27.75 -12.89
C ASP A 46 -17.91 26.97 -11.59
N PHE A 47 -18.20 27.63 -10.47
CA PHE A 47 -18.15 27.03 -9.14
C PHE A 47 -19.13 25.86 -8.97
N LYS A 48 -20.26 25.86 -9.69
CA LYS A 48 -21.24 24.77 -9.62
C LYS A 48 -20.68 23.48 -10.21
N LYS A 49 -19.96 23.57 -11.35
CA LYS A 49 -19.22 22.42 -11.91
C LYS A 49 -18.13 21.93 -10.98
N ILE A 50 -17.35 22.83 -10.39
CA ILE A 50 -16.29 22.45 -9.44
C ILE A 50 -16.87 21.68 -8.26
N VAL A 51 -17.93 22.19 -7.62
CA VAL A 51 -18.60 21.51 -6.51
C VAL A 51 -19.13 20.14 -6.94
N SER A 52 -19.73 20.02 -8.13
CA SER A 52 -20.19 18.73 -8.65
C SER A 52 -19.04 17.74 -8.86
N ILE A 53 -17.90 18.17 -9.40
CA ILE A 53 -16.72 17.33 -9.60
C ILE A 53 -16.16 16.88 -8.24
N LEU A 54 -16.05 17.79 -7.27
CA LEU A 54 -15.57 17.46 -5.93
C LEU A 54 -16.51 16.49 -5.22
N MET A 55 -17.82 16.64 -5.35
CA MET A 55 -18.80 15.69 -4.81
C MET A 55 -18.62 14.29 -5.41
N ILE A 56 -18.37 14.19 -6.72
CA ILE A 56 -18.08 12.90 -7.37
C ILE A 56 -16.81 12.29 -6.78
N VAL A 57 -15.73 13.06 -6.63
CA VAL A 57 -14.46 12.57 -6.04
C VAL A 57 -14.66 12.08 -4.61
N VAL A 58 -15.43 12.81 -3.79
CA VAL A 58 -15.79 12.37 -2.43
C VAL A 58 -16.51 11.03 -2.45
N VAL A 59 -17.51 10.87 -3.33
CA VAL A 59 -18.25 9.61 -3.47
C VAL A 59 -17.34 8.46 -3.92
N LEU A 60 -16.42 8.71 -4.87
CA LEU A 60 -15.44 7.70 -5.31
C LEU A 60 -14.55 7.23 -4.16
N TYR A 61 -14.03 8.15 -3.33
CA TYR A 61 -13.21 7.79 -2.17
C TYR A 61 -14.00 7.07 -1.08
N VAL A 62 -15.23 7.49 -0.81
CA VAL A 62 -16.10 6.79 0.16
C VAL A 62 -16.38 5.37 -0.31
N LEU A 63 -16.73 5.18 -1.58
CA LEU A 63 -16.95 3.85 -2.15
C LEU A 63 -15.67 3.01 -2.12
N SER A 64 -14.52 3.59 -2.48
CA SER A 64 -13.22 2.92 -2.40
C SER A 64 -12.95 2.43 -0.97
N GLY A 65 -13.13 3.29 0.03
CA GLY A 65 -12.98 2.94 1.44
C GLY A 65 -13.91 1.80 1.87
N ILE A 66 -15.17 1.80 1.41
CA ILE A 66 -16.11 0.69 1.67
C ILE A 66 -15.60 -0.61 1.05
N PHE A 67 -15.13 -0.58 -0.21
CA PHE A 67 -14.57 -1.78 -0.86
C PHE A 67 -13.33 -2.32 -0.14
N GLN A 68 -12.45 -1.44 0.34
CA GLN A 68 -11.27 -1.79 1.11
C GLN A 68 -11.65 -2.38 2.46
N LEU A 69 -12.60 -1.78 3.18
CA LEU A 69 -13.11 -2.32 4.45
C LEU A 69 -13.73 -3.71 4.28
N VAL A 70 -14.59 -3.89 3.27
CA VAL A 70 -15.20 -5.20 2.98
C VAL A 70 -14.11 -6.23 2.66
N GLN A 71 -13.13 -5.86 1.83
CA GLN A 71 -12.02 -6.74 1.53
C GLN A 71 -11.25 -7.13 2.80
N GLN A 72 -10.94 -6.17 3.68
CA GLN A 72 -10.19 -6.42 4.91
C GLN A 72 -10.95 -7.37 5.83
N VAL A 73 -12.24 -7.16 6.05
CA VAL A 73 -13.09 -8.06 6.84
C VAL A 73 -13.13 -9.46 6.26
N VAL A 74 -13.27 -9.60 4.94
CA VAL A 74 -13.28 -10.91 4.27
C VAL A 74 -11.94 -11.62 4.45
N MET A 75 -10.81 -10.93 4.23
CA MET A 75 -9.49 -11.54 4.39
C MET A 75 -9.18 -11.92 5.84
N THR A 76 -9.59 -11.11 6.82
CA THR A 76 -9.48 -11.48 8.24
C THR A 76 -10.28 -12.75 8.54
N ARG A 77 -11.50 -12.90 8.02
CA ARG A 77 -12.28 -14.13 8.22
C ARG A 77 -11.63 -15.35 7.59
N ILE A 78 -11.12 -15.21 6.36
CA ILE A 78 -10.43 -16.30 5.65
C ILE A 78 -9.18 -16.72 6.44
N SER A 79 -8.33 -15.77 6.81
CA SER A 79 -7.07 -16.07 7.50
C SER A 79 -7.32 -16.74 8.86
N GLN A 80 -8.30 -16.24 9.63
CA GLN A 80 -8.67 -16.82 10.91
C GLN A 80 -9.26 -18.23 10.76
N SER A 81 -10.07 -18.48 9.72
CA SER A 81 -10.59 -19.82 9.45
C SER A 81 -9.48 -20.82 9.14
N ILE A 82 -8.47 -20.41 8.37
CA ILE A 82 -7.32 -21.26 8.04
C ILE A 82 -6.49 -21.55 9.30
N VAL A 83 -6.20 -20.53 10.12
CA VAL A 83 -5.49 -20.69 11.41
C VAL A 83 -6.26 -21.61 12.35
N TYR A 84 -7.57 -21.45 12.44
CA TYR A 84 -8.41 -22.31 13.27
C TYR A 84 -8.31 -23.77 12.84
N GLN A 85 -8.36 -24.03 11.53
CA GLN A 85 -8.21 -25.38 10.99
C GLN A 85 -6.81 -25.95 11.27
N MET A 86 -5.75 -25.15 11.07
CA MET A 86 -4.37 -25.55 11.40
C MET A 86 -4.21 -25.90 12.90
N ARG A 87 -4.81 -25.11 13.80
CA ARG A 87 -4.79 -25.40 15.25
C ARG A 87 -5.51 -26.71 15.58
N LYS A 88 -6.65 -26.98 14.93
CA LYS A 88 -7.39 -28.23 15.09
C LYS A 88 -6.57 -29.44 14.62
N ASP A 89 -5.94 -29.32 13.45
CA ASP A 89 -5.13 -30.38 12.85
C ASP A 89 -3.85 -30.64 13.66
N LEU A 90 -3.21 -29.58 14.16
CA LEU A 90 -2.07 -29.69 15.08
C LEU A 90 -2.46 -30.43 16.35
N LYS A 91 -3.59 -30.05 16.98
CA LYS A 91 -4.06 -30.72 18.20
C LYS A 91 -4.31 -32.21 17.96
N ALA A 92 -4.99 -32.55 16.85
CA ALA A 92 -5.25 -33.93 16.48
C ALA A 92 -3.95 -34.72 16.25
N LYS A 93 -2.95 -34.11 15.60
CA LYS A 93 -1.65 -34.75 15.34
C LYS A 93 -0.85 -34.96 16.62
N ILE A 94 -0.75 -33.95 17.48
CA ILE A 94 -0.04 -34.02 18.77
C ILE A 94 -0.61 -35.16 19.63
N THR A 95 -1.93 -35.30 19.70
CA THR A 95 -2.56 -36.37 20.50
C THR A 95 -2.28 -37.80 20.00
N ARG A 96 -1.80 -37.98 18.76
CA ARG A 96 -1.55 -39.29 18.15
C ARG A 96 -0.06 -39.66 18.05
N LEU A 97 0.84 -38.78 18.49
CA LEU A 97 2.28 -39.03 18.41
C LEU A 97 2.75 -39.96 19.54
N PRO A 98 3.67 -40.90 19.26
CA PRO A 98 4.20 -41.82 20.26
C PRO A 98 5.03 -41.07 21.32
N VAL A 99 5.13 -41.66 22.51
CA VAL A 99 5.85 -41.06 23.66
C VAL A 99 7.31 -40.76 23.31
N SER A 100 7.96 -41.61 22.52
CA SER A 100 9.35 -41.43 22.05
C SER A 100 9.60 -40.14 21.25
N PHE A 101 8.56 -39.58 20.61
CA PHE A 101 8.67 -38.29 19.92
C PHE A 101 8.89 -37.13 20.90
N TYR A 102 8.34 -37.25 22.12
CA TYR A 102 8.44 -36.24 23.17
C TYR A 102 9.74 -36.35 23.98
N ASP A 103 10.47 -37.46 23.89
CA ASP A 103 11.74 -37.65 24.58
C ASP A 103 12.90 -36.90 23.88
N GLY A 104 12.77 -36.63 22.57
CA GLY A 104 13.76 -35.90 21.77
C GLY A 104 13.47 -34.42 21.53
N HIS A 105 12.28 -33.92 21.91
CA HIS A 105 11.85 -32.56 21.62
C HIS A 105 11.02 -31.97 22.77
N SER A 106 11.34 -30.75 23.20
CA SER A 106 10.54 -30.03 24.19
C SER A 106 9.13 -29.80 23.66
N LYS A 107 8.11 -30.28 24.38
CA LYS A 107 6.68 -30.03 24.06
C LYS A 107 6.38 -28.54 23.86
N GLY A 108 7.05 -27.69 24.65
CA GLY A 108 6.91 -26.23 24.55
C GLY A 108 7.53 -25.65 23.27
N ASP A 109 8.65 -26.21 22.80
CA ASP A 109 9.30 -25.75 21.57
C ASP A 109 8.45 -26.08 20.33
N ILE A 110 7.89 -27.29 20.27
CA ILE A 110 7.00 -27.70 19.16
C ILE A 110 5.74 -26.84 19.13
N LEU A 111 5.08 -26.64 20.28
CA LEU A 111 3.86 -25.84 20.36
C LEU A 111 4.15 -24.37 20.04
N SER A 112 5.23 -23.82 20.60
CA SER A 112 5.65 -22.43 20.36
C SER A 112 5.92 -22.19 18.88
N ARG A 113 6.73 -23.04 18.24
CA ARG A 113 7.01 -22.94 16.80
C ARG A 113 5.75 -23.06 15.97
N ALA A 114 4.91 -24.05 16.25
CA ALA A 114 3.69 -24.24 15.48
C ALA A 114 2.70 -23.06 15.61
N VAL A 115 2.56 -22.49 16.81
CA VAL A 115 1.73 -21.29 17.03
C VAL A 115 2.33 -20.08 16.32
N ASN A 116 3.64 -19.85 16.46
CA ASN A 116 4.34 -18.75 15.76
C ASN A 116 4.22 -18.89 14.24
N ASP A 117 4.35 -20.09 13.69
CA ASP A 117 4.21 -20.35 12.26
C ASP A 117 2.77 -20.11 11.78
N MET A 118 1.76 -20.51 12.56
CA MET A 118 0.37 -20.21 12.26
C MET A 118 0.07 -18.70 12.29
N ASP A 119 0.65 -17.97 13.23
CA ASP A 119 0.50 -16.51 13.32
C ASP A 119 1.24 -15.80 12.17
N ASN A 120 2.39 -16.32 11.75
CA ASN A 120 3.10 -15.88 10.55
C ASN A 120 2.26 -16.13 9.29
N ILE A 121 1.63 -17.30 9.16
CA ILE A 121 0.71 -17.61 8.05
C ILE A 121 -0.50 -16.67 8.07
N ASN A 122 -1.07 -16.40 9.24
CA ASN A 122 -2.17 -15.44 9.38
C ASN A 122 -1.77 -14.06 8.84
N THR A 123 -0.59 -13.59 9.22
CA THR A 123 -0.04 -12.29 8.79
C THR A 123 0.24 -12.27 7.28
N MET A 124 0.81 -13.34 6.74
CA MET A 124 1.06 -13.47 5.30
C MET A 124 -0.23 -13.44 4.47
N LEU A 125 -1.26 -14.15 4.92
CA LEU A 125 -2.57 -14.20 4.26
C LEU A 125 -3.30 -12.85 4.32
N GLN A 126 -3.27 -12.16 5.47
CA GLN A 126 -3.93 -10.86 5.61
C GLN A 126 -3.20 -9.77 4.85
N SER A 127 -1.89 -9.69 5.01
CA SER A 127 -1.09 -8.53 4.61
C SER A 127 -0.39 -8.78 3.29
N SER A 128 0.54 -9.75 3.24
CA SER A 128 1.47 -9.90 2.12
C SER A 128 0.78 -10.30 0.82
N LEU A 129 -0.11 -11.29 0.86
CA LEU A 129 -0.84 -11.72 -0.34
C LEU A 129 -1.80 -10.65 -0.84
N THR A 130 -2.54 -10.02 0.07
CA THR A 130 -3.38 -8.87 -0.24
C THR A 130 -2.57 -7.74 -0.87
N GLN A 131 -1.44 -7.38 -0.26
CA GLN A 131 -0.59 -6.30 -0.74
C GLN A 131 -0.02 -6.60 -2.11
N LEU A 132 0.41 -7.84 -2.37
CA LEU A 132 0.94 -8.24 -3.68
C LEU A 132 -0.13 -8.04 -4.77
N ILE A 133 -1.35 -8.52 -4.53
CA ILE A 133 -2.48 -8.34 -5.45
C ILE A 133 -2.77 -6.85 -5.65
N THR A 134 -2.93 -6.10 -4.56
CA THR A 134 -3.21 -4.66 -4.62
C THR A 134 -2.11 -3.89 -5.34
N SER A 135 -0.85 -4.13 -5.01
CA SER A 135 0.31 -3.48 -5.64
C SER A 135 0.42 -3.81 -7.12
N PHE A 136 0.11 -5.05 -7.54
CA PHE A 136 0.05 -5.42 -8.95
C PHE A 136 -0.99 -4.57 -9.69
N PHE A 137 -2.25 -4.59 -9.25
CA PHE A 137 -3.32 -3.81 -9.89
C PHE A 137 -3.08 -2.30 -9.82
N MET A 138 -2.53 -1.81 -8.71
CA MET A 138 -2.18 -0.41 -8.53
C MET A 138 -1.06 0.02 -9.48
N PHE A 139 0.02 -0.75 -9.57
CA PHE A 139 1.13 -0.45 -10.46
C PHE A 139 0.68 -0.39 -11.92
N PHE A 140 0.06 -1.46 -12.42
CA PHE A 140 -0.39 -1.52 -13.81
C PHE A 140 -1.53 -0.55 -14.10
N GLY A 141 -2.46 -0.38 -13.18
CA GLY A 141 -3.60 0.52 -13.37
C GLY A 141 -3.20 2.00 -13.35
N VAL A 142 -2.31 2.42 -12.45
CA VAL A 142 -1.73 3.79 -12.46
C VAL A 142 -0.94 4.00 -13.73
N LEU A 143 -0.05 3.07 -14.11
CA LEU A 143 0.75 3.19 -15.32
C LEU A 143 -0.12 3.34 -16.58
N PHE A 144 -1.16 2.49 -16.70
CA PHE A 144 -2.12 2.57 -17.79
C PHE A 144 -2.81 3.94 -17.81
N MET A 145 -3.30 4.42 -16.67
CA MET A 145 -3.99 5.70 -16.58
C MET A 145 -3.07 6.89 -16.87
N MET A 146 -1.82 6.86 -16.42
CA MET A 146 -0.81 7.86 -16.77
C MET A 146 -0.57 7.90 -18.29
N LEU A 147 -0.43 6.74 -18.94
CA LEU A 147 -0.28 6.64 -20.40
C LEU A 147 -1.50 7.22 -21.14
N THR A 148 -2.73 6.99 -20.64
CA THR A 148 -3.94 7.60 -21.24
C THR A 148 -4.03 9.11 -21.07
N ILE A 149 -3.42 9.69 -20.03
CA ILE A 149 -3.41 11.14 -19.80
C ILE A 149 -2.33 11.80 -20.65
N SER A 150 -1.08 11.33 -20.57
CA SER A 150 0.03 11.85 -21.38
C SER A 150 1.21 10.87 -21.38
N TRP A 151 1.45 10.23 -22.52
CA TRP A 151 2.58 9.32 -22.69
C TRP A 151 3.94 10.03 -22.54
N LYS A 152 4.05 11.31 -22.94
CA LYS A 152 5.29 12.10 -22.84
C LYS A 152 5.69 12.36 -21.39
N LEU A 153 4.74 12.82 -20.57
CA LEU A 153 4.99 13.05 -19.14
C LEU A 153 5.24 11.74 -18.39
N THR A 154 4.56 10.66 -18.80
CA THR A 154 4.77 9.34 -18.22
C THR A 154 6.19 8.83 -18.47
N LEU A 155 6.72 8.97 -19.69
CA LEU A 155 8.13 8.62 -19.98
C LEU A 155 9.11 9.42 -19.13
N LEU A 156 8.87 10.73 -18.99
CA LEU A 156 9.71 11.59 -18.17
C LEU A 156 9.70 11.14 -16.69
N ALA A 157 8.52 10.79 -16.16
CA ALA A 157 8.37 10.25 -14.81
C ALA A 157 9.01 8.85 -14.67
N LEU A 158 8.86 7.96 -15.67
CA LEU A 158 9.50 6.65 -15.64
C LEU A 158 11.03 6.76 -15.65
N LEU A 159 11.59 7.80 -16.28
CA LEU A 159 13.03 8.06 -16.28
C LEU A 159 13.56 8.48 -14.90
N THR A 160 12.71 8.95 -13.98
CA THR A 160 13.14 9.20 -12.60
C THR A 160 13.35 7.91 -11.82
N LEU A 161 12.69 6.80 -12.18
CA LEU A 161 12.87 5.50 -11.53
C LEU A 161 14.30 4.94 -11.64
N PRO A 162 14.93 4.80 -12.83
CA PRO A 162 16.30 4.32 -12.93
C PRO A 162 17.27 5.27 -12.24
N LEU A 163 17.01 6.59 -12.25
CA LEU A 163 17.81 7.55 -11.49
C LEU A 163 17.73 7.30 -9.98
N SER A 164 16.52 7.07 -9.45
CA SER A 164 16.33 6.71 -8.03
C SER A 164 17.02 5.40 -7.69
N ILE A 165 16.91 4.38 -8.55
CA ILE A 165 17.58 3.09 -8.37
C ILE A 165 19.10 3.29 -8.34
N LEU A 166 19.67 4.08 -9.25
CA LEU A 166 21.11 4.35 -9.30
C LEU A 166 21.59 5.00 -8.00
N VAL A 167 20.87 6.01 -7.51
CA VAL A 167 21.17 6.67 -6.22
C VAL A 167 21.10 5.66 -5.08
N VAL A 168 20.00 4.90 -4.97
CA VAL A 168 19.85 3.90 -3.90
C VAL A 168 20.94 2.83 -3.98
N SER A 169 21.24 2.30 -5.16
CA SER A 169 22.28 1.29 -5.37
C SER A 169 23.68 1.80 -5.01
N PHE A 170 23.95 3.10 -5.17
CA PHE A 170 25.23 3.70 -4.77
C PHE A 170 25.33 3.89 -3.24
N PHE A 171 24.27 4.37 -2.59
CA PHE A 171 24.30 4.72 -1.16
C PHE A 171 23.94 3.57 -0.20
N ALA A 172 23.04 2.67 -0.60
CA ALA A 172 22.53 1.60 0.26
C ALA A 172 23.61 0.61 0.75
N PRO A 173 24.57 0.15 -0.07
CA PRO A 173 25.60 -0.79 0.41
C PRO A 173 26.45 -0.17 1.52
N LYS A 174 26.82 1.10 1.35
CA LYS A 174 27.62 1.84 2.33
C LYS A 174 26.85 1.98 3.65
N SER A 175 25.57 2.34 3.58
CA SER A 175 24.69 2.41 4.75
C SER A 175 24.56 1.04 5.45
N GLN A 176 24.33 -0.04 4.70
CA GLN A 176 24.23 -1.39 5.26
C GLN A 176 25.50 -1.82 6.00
N THR A 177 26.70 -1.47 5.49
CA THR A 177 27.96 -1.77 6.18
C THR A 177 28.05 -1.10 7.55
N PHE A 178 27.70 0.19 7.65
CA PHE A 178 27.68 0.89 8.94
C PHE A 178 26.62 0.34 9.89
N PHE A 179 25.43 -0.02 9.39
CA PHE A 179 24.39 -0.66 10.21
C PHE A 179 24.84 -2.02 10.76
N ARG A 180 25.54 -2.82 9.95
CA ARG A 180 26.12 -4.10 10.40
C ARG A 180 27.18 -3.90 11.49
N ALA A 181 28.06 -2.90 11.33
CA ALA A 181 29.05 -2.56 12.36
C ALA A 181 28.37 -2.12 13.67
N GLN A 182 27.34 -1.28 13.58
CA GLN A 182 26.57 -0.85 14.76
C GLN A 182 25.87 -2.02 15.48
N GLN A 183 25.26 -2.95 14.72
CA GLN A 183 24.64 -4.15 15.30
C GLN A 183 25.67 -5.05 15.98
N HIS A 184 26.89 -5.12 15.44
CA HIS A 184 27.98 -5.87 16.06
C HIS A 184 28.36 -5.28 17.42
N GLU A 185 28.61 -3.97 17.50
CA GLU A 185 28.95 -3.27 18.76
C GLU A 185 27.84 -3.42 19.81
N LEU A 186 26.57 -3.26 19.42
CA LEU A 186 25.42 -3.47 20.32
C LEU A 186 25.34 -4.93 20.80
N GLY A 187 25.69 -5.90 19.95
CA GLY A 187 25.77 -7.31 20.32
C GLY A 187 26.84 -7.58 21.39
N VAL A 188 28.02 -6.96 21.25
CA VAL A 188 29.11 -7.04 22.22
C VAL A 188 28.70 -6.45 23.56
N LEU A 189 28.13 -5.23 23.56
CA LEU A 189 27.63 -4.55 24.78
C LEU A 189 26.55 -5.37 25.50
N ASN A 190 25.54 -5.86 24.78
CA ASN A 190 24.48 -6.69 25.36
C ASN A 190 25.01 -8.03 25.89
N GLY A 191 26.05 -8.58 25.27
CA GLY A 191 26.74 -9.78 25.74
C GLY A 191 27.47 -9.56 27.07
N GLN A 192 28.05 -8.40 27.30
CA GLN A 192 28.74 -8.06 28.55
C GLN A 192 27.77 -7.80 29.71
N VAL A 193 26.64 -7.13 29.46
CA VAL A 193 25.64 -6.83 30.51
C VAL A 193 24.92 -8.09 31.00
N ARG A 194 24.83 -9.14 30.18
CA ARG A 194 24.14 -10.40 30.55
C ARG A 194 24.98 -11.35 31.41
N VAL A 195 26.26 -11.04 31.63
CA VAL A 195 27.24 -11.86 32.39
C VAL A 195 27.53 -11.25 33.77
N VAL A 196 26.85 -10.17 34.16
CA VAL A 196 26.94 -9.55 35.49
C VAL A 196 25.67 -9.82 36.28
#